data_AF-A0A8J7DZJ6-F1
#
_entry.id   AF-A0A8J7DZJ6-F1
#
_cell.length_a   1.000
_cell.length_b   1.000
_cell.length_c   1.000
_cell.angle_alpha   90.00
_cell.angle_beta   90.00
_cell.angle_gamma   90.00
#
_symmetry.space_group_name_H-M   'P 1'
#
loop_
_entity.id
_entity.type
_entity.pdbx_description
1 polymer ?
#
loop_
_entity_poly.entity_id
_entity_poly.type
_entity_poly.pdbx_seq_one_letter_code
_entity_poly.pdbx_strand_id
1 'polypeptide(L)' 'MPTKLEVVTTYIESEVKQKLEKWAKGEDRSISYIVARLIEKAIEEREHSSIDNDKETTSTSKGSGK' A
#
# COMPACT_ATOMS: atom_id res chain seq x y z
N MET A 1 21.60 -0.25 -17.56
CA MET A 1 21.68 0.74 -16.47
C MET A 1 21.24 0.01 -15.19
N PRO A 2 22.05 -0.07 -14.12
CA PRO A 2 21.59 -0.68 -12.87
C PRO A 2 20.44 0.16 -12.28
N THR A 3 19.42 -0.51 -11.74
CA THR A 3 18.31 0.16 -11.06
C THR A 3 18.85 0.88 -9.83
N LYS A 4 18.62 2.18 -9.73
CA LYS A 4 18.97 2.96 -8.54
C LYS A 4 17.88 2.75 -7.49
N LEU A 5 18.23 2.12 -6.38
CA LEU A 5 17.35 1.92 -5.23
C LEU A 5 17.60 3.04 -4.20
N GLU A 6 16.53 3.54 -3.60
CA GLU A 6 16.57 4.56 -2.54
C GLU A 6 16.06 3.96 -1.22
N VAL A 7 16.58 4.45 -0.09
CA VAL A 7 16.25 3.94 1.25
C VAL A 7 15.14 4.75 1.89
N VAL A 8 14.16 4.06 2.49
CA VAL A 8 13.12 4.65 3.35
C VAL A 8 13.26 4.11 4.76
N THR A 9 13.24 4.98 5.77
CA THR A 9 13.35 4.60 7.19
C THR A 9 12.12 5.06 7.96
N THR A 10 11.57 4.19 8.80
CA THR A 10 10.43 4.49 9.66
C THR A 10 10.47 3.66 10.94
N TYR A 11 9.66 4.04 11.93
CA TYR A 11 9.43 3.26 13.14
C TYR A 11 8.20 2.38 12.97
N ILE A 12 8.28 1.14 13.46
CA ILE A 12 7.18 0.18 13.48
C ILE A 12 7.06 -0.42 14.88
N GLU A 13 5.89 -0.96 15.20
CA GLU A 13 5.70 -1.71 16.44
C GLU A 13 6.59 -2.97 16.46
N SER A 14 7.07 -3.33 17.65
CA SER A 14 7.93 -4.49 17.85
C SER A 14 7.29 -5.80 17.37
N GLU A 15 5.98 -5.96 17.56
CA GLU A 15 5.24 -7.13 17.10
C GLU A 15 5.26 -7.25 15.56
N VAL A 16 5.13 -6.12 14.86
CA VAL A 16 5.21 -6.08 13.39
C VAL A 16 6.60 -6.52 12.92
N LYS A 17 7.66 -6.02 13.56
CA LYS A 17 9.04 -6.44 13.25
C LYS A 17 9.24 -7.96 13.41
N GLN A 18 8.74 -8.54 14.50
CA GLN A 18 8.85 -9.98 14.75
C GLN A 18 8.12 -10.82 13.67
N LYS A 19 6.95 -10.36 13.20
CA LYS A 19 6.24 -11.02 12.10
C LYS A 19 7.06 -10.98 10.81
N LEU A 20 7.64 -9.82 10.46
CA LEU A 20 8.49 -9.66 9.28
C LEU A 20 9.74 -10.56 9.35
N GLU A 21 10.39 -10.66 10.51
CA GLU A 21 11.53 -11.55 10.74
C GLU A 21 11.16 -13.02 10.55
N LYS A 22 9.98 -13.43 11.07
CA LYS A 22 9.47 -14.80 10.90
C LYS A 22 9.20 -15.12 9.43
N TRP A 23 8.60 -14.20 8.68
CA TRP A 23 8.32 -14.38 7.25
C TRP A 23 9.62 -14.45 6.43
N ALA A 24 10.56 -13.54 6.68
CA ALA A 24 11.87 -13.53 6.05
C ALA A 24 12.62 -14.87 6.24
N LYS A 25 12.60 -15.42 7.46
CA LYS A 25 13.17 -16.72 7.76
C LYS A 25 12.47 -17.87 7.03
N GLY A 26 11.13 -17.82 6.97
CA GLY A 26 10.34 -18.85 6.28
C GLY A 26 10.56 -18.89 4.77
N GLU A 27 10.88 -17.75 4.16
CA GLU A 27 11.08 -17.60 2.72
C GLU A 27 12.54 -17.66 2.27
N ASP A 28 13.51 -17.81 3.19
CA ASP A 28 14.95 -17.68 2.92
C ASP A 28 15.29 -16.36 2.19
N ARG A 29 14.79 -15.26 2.77
CA ARG A 29 14.90 -13.90 2.24
C ARG A 29 15.28 -12.92 3.35
N SER A 30 15.73 -11.72 2.95
CA SER A 30 15.97 -10.62 3.88
C SER A 30 14.66 -9.94 4.30
N ILE A 31 14.65 -9.30 5.47
CA ILE A 31 13.53 -8.45 5.91
C ILE A 31 13.26 -7.34 4.89
N SER A 32 14.31 -6.73 4.32
CA SER A 32 14.17 -5.69 3.30
C SER A 32 13.46 -6.16 2.05
N TYR A 33 13.66 -7.42 1.64
CA TYR A 33 12.93 -8.02 0.52
C TYR A 33 11.44 -8.17 0.85
N ILE A 34 11.11 -8.69 2.03
CA ILE A 34 9.72 -8.84 2.48
C ILE A 34 9.02 -7.48 2.53
N VAL A 35 9.67 -6.48 3.12
CA VAL A 35 9.13 -5.11 3.22
C VAL A 35 8.94 -4.49 1.83
N ALA A 36 9.90 -4.66 0.91
CA ALA A 36 9.77 -4.15 -0.45
C ALA A 36 8.53 -4.74 -1.16
N ARG A 37 8.32 -6.06 -1.07
CA ARG A 37 7.15 -6.74 -1.66
C ARG A 37 5.83 -6.27 -1.09
N LEU A 38 5.78 -6.02 0.22
CA LEU A 38 4.58 -5.50 0.89
C LEU A 38 4.28 -4.06 0.46
N ILE A 39 5.32 -3.22 0.32
CA ILE A 39 5.18 -1.84 -0.14
C ILE A 39 4.72 -1.79 -1.61
N GLU A 40 5.34 -2.58 -2.49
CA GLU A 40 4.93 -2.72 -3.90
C GLU A 40 3.44 -3.04 -4.00
N LYS A 41 3.01 -4.08 -3.28
CA LYS A 41 1.61 -4.51 -3.25
C LYS A 41 0.68 -3.42 -2.73
N ALA A 42 1.04 -2.73 -1.65
CA ALA A 42 0.22 -1.65 -1.10
C ALA A 42 0.10 -0.44 -2.04
N ILE A 43 1.16 -0.13 -2.80
CA ILE A 43 1.13 0.90 -3.84
C ILE A 43 0.18 0.50 -4.96
N GLU A 44 0.33 -0.72 -5.49
CA GLU A 44 -0.56 -1.26 -6.52
C GLU A 44 -2.02 -1.21 -6.07
N GLU A 45 -2.32 -1.71 -4.87
CA GLU A 45 -3.68 -1.69 -4.30
C GLU A 45 -4.24 -0.27 -4.19
N ARG A 46 -3.41 0.70 -3.79
CA ARG A 46 -3.82 2.10 -3.67
C ARG A 46 -4.08 2.73 -5.03
N GLU A 47 -3.23 2.47 -6.01
CA GLU A 47 -3.37 2.98 -7.38
C GLU A 47 -4.61 2.38 -8.06
N HIS A 48 -4.85 1.07 -7.87
CA HIS A 48 -6.04 0.40 -8.38
C HIS A 48 -7.33 0.86 -7.69
N SER A 49 -7.32 1.08 -6.37
CA SER A 49 -8.49 1.56 -5.62
C SER A 49 -8.85 3.03 -5.90
N SER A 50 -7.90 3.80 -6.44
CA SER A 50 -8.13 5.19 -6.85
C SER A 50 -8.94 5.33 -8.14
N ILE A 51 -9.16 4.23 -8.88
CA ILE A 51 -9.91 4.23 -10.14
C ILE A 51 -11.44 4.12 -9.91
N ASP A 52 -11.88 3.73 -8.71
CA ASP A 52 -13.30 3.46 -8.42
C ASP A 52 -14.04 4.57 -7.65
N ASN A 53 -13.38 5.69 -7.27
CA ASN A 53 -14.03 6.75 -6.46
C ASN A 53 -14.51 7.99 -7.24
N ASP A 54 -14.36 8.05 -8.56
CA ASP A 54 -14.83 9.18 -9.39
C ASP A 54 -16.25 8.98 -9.99
N LYS A 55 -17.09 8.11 -9.39
CA LYS A 55 -18.48 7.91 -9.84
C LYS A 55 -19.54 8.02 -8.75
N GLU A 56 -19.39 8.92 -7.78
CA GLU A 56 -20.56 9.28 -6.97
C GLU A 56 -20.47 10.69 -6.36
N THR A 57 -20.48 11.76 -7.18
CA THR A 57 -20.91 13.10 -6.72
C THR A 57 -21.29 14.03 -7.88
N THR A 58 -22.18 13.62 -8.78
CA THR A 58 -22.94 14.59 -9.59
C THR A 58 -24.38 14.14 -9.82
N SER A 59 -25.23 14.37 -8.83
CA SER A 59 -26.64 14.67 -9.07
C SER A 59 -27.18 15.53 -7.93
N THR A 60 -26.85 16.83 -7.96
CA THR A 60 -27.57 17.86 -7.22
C THR A 60 -28.54 18.60 -8.15
N SER A 61 -29.78 18.70 -7.68
CA SER A 61 -30.83 19.69 -7.97
C SER A 61 -31.78 19.50 -9.17
N LYS A 62 -33.07 19.41 -8.82
CA LYS A 62 -34.21 20.30 -9.16
C LYS A 62 -35.49 19.47 -8.96
N GLY A 63 -36.55 19.85 -8.25
CA GLY A 63 -36.99 21.10 -7.64
C GLY A 63 -38.53 21.08 -7.60
N SER A 64 -39.12 21.57 -6.52
CA SER A 64 -40.42 22.28 -6.42
C SER A 64 -41.75 21.66 -6.90
N GLY A 65 -42.80 21.86 -6.09
CA GLY A 65 -44.22 21.79 -6.49
C GLY A 65 -45.06 20.96 -5.52
N LYS A 66 -45.38 21.48 -4.34
CA LYS A 66 -46.61 22.22 -3.97
C LYS A 66 -47.75 21.30 -3.58
#